data_AF-A0A925Y641-F1
#
_entry.id   AF-A0A925Y641-F1
#
_cell.length_a   1.000
_cell.length_b   1.000
_cell.length_c   1.000
_cell.angle_alpha   90.00
_cell.angle_beta   90.00
_cell.angle_gamma   90.00
#
_symmetry.space_group_name_H-M   'P 1'
#
loop_
_entity.id
_entity.type
_entity.pdbx_description
1 polymer ?
#
loop_
_entity_poly.entity_id
_entity_poly.type
_entity_poly.pdbx_seq_one_letter_code
_entity_poly.pdbx_strand_id
1 'polypeptide(L)'
;MIDSNLAGGTKTQSAMQVEHAQAQLFVRAIQTGGYGVAISTVGKAGGDRITVASGKVQEWLNGPITSLGDSPKRSMHLPIEEVPPSIWQSDPEKWATPEDFQGDEQTRVQAAFNSGKQAVMFTKFGYSYKDPVSIPASVVLVDLMQQNSRAGNLEITEASDKPLVILHPGNRVTLNIRAPRTVIVRYGDLGWSVITEKPTTVHILGITNTGPKPRACPPNVKVYARSINNENKGEPNFPVAGGMMWVLGFKTEGSAEAFAVRDGGVLEVLGGYRNQCGDDKDKPMILNDDSNVSFVGFSNMAKIFPQAIWETRKGETKKITKDDLPKRPAYAGTYFVPLYSGYDPAKVTKVSGRR
;
A
#
# COMPACT_ATOMS: atom_id res chain seq x y z
N MET A 1 -4.65 -14.82 -0.52
CA MET A 1 -4.93 -14.99 0.93
C MET A 1 -3.61 -15.10 1.66
N ILE A 2 -3.43 -14.39 2.77
CA ILE A 2 -2.14 -14.37 3.49
C ILE A 2 -2.37 -14.43 5.00
N ASP A 3 -1.43 -15.02 5.73
CA ASP A 3 -1.32 -14.96 7.20
C ASP A 3 -2.65 -15.18 7.94
N SER A 4 -3.30 -16.31 7.67
CA SER A 4 -4.64 -16.62 8.20
C SER A 4 -4.74 -18.05 8.73
N ASN A 5 -5.62 -18.24 9.71
CA ASN A 5 -6.01 -19.54 10.23
C ASN A 5 -7.46 -19.88 9.84
N LEU A 6 -7.64 -20.94 9.06
CA LEU A 6 -8.94 -21.43 8.59
C LEU A 6 -9.29 -22.75 9.30
N ALA A 7 -10.14 -22.69 10.33
CA ALA A 7 -10.36 -23.84 11.23
C ALA A 7 -11.81 -24.39 11.25
N GLY A 8 -12.75 -23.83 10.48
CA GLY A 8 -14.18 -24.11 10.62
C GLY A 8 -14.79 -25.19 9.71
N GLY A 9 -14.01 -25.87 8.87
CA GLY A 9 -14.51 -26.73 7.78
C GLY A 9 -14.85 -28.19 8.12
N THR A 10 -15.27 -28.95 7.10
CA THR A 10 -15.50 -30.40 7.18
C THR A 10 -14.52 -31.20 6.32
N LYS A 11 -14.35 -32.50 6.62
CA LYS A 11 -13.44 -33.40 5.90
C LYS A 11 -13.81 -33.61 4.43
N THR A 12 -15.03 -33.26 4.01
CA THR A 12 -15.49 -33.37 2.62
C THR A 12 -15.30 -32.08 1.82
N GLN A 13 -14.86 -31.00 2.47
CA GLN A 13 -14.67 -29.69 1.85
C GLN A 13 -13.20 -29.28 1.80
N SER A 14 -12.87 -28.41 0.86
CA SER A 14 -11.59 -27.72 0.78
C SER A 14 -11.68 -26.33 1.41
N ALA A 15 -10.61 -25.85 2.05
CA ALA A 15 -10.61 -24.52 2.66
C ALA A 15 -10.68 -23.39 1.60
N MET A 16 -10.06 -23.59 0.44
CA MET A 16 -10.09 -22.68 -0.71
C MET A 16 -10.37 -23.45 -2.00
N GLN A 17 -11.27 -22.93 -2.84
CA GLN A 17 -11.63 -23.49 -4.14
C GLN A 17 -11.35 -22.49 -5.27
N VAL A 18 -10.71 -22.97 -6.34
CA VAL A 18 -10.50 -22.21 -7.57
C VAL A 18 -11.15 -22.97 -8.71
N GLU A 19 -12.34 -22.52 -9.13
CA GLU A 19 -13.20 -23.25 -10.07
C GLU A 19 -13.04 -22.80 -11.53
N HIS A 20 -12.21 -21.79 -11.80
CA HIS A 20 -11.98 -21.30 -13.16
C HIS A 20 -10.54 -21.55 -13.59
N ALA A 21 -10.35 -22.21 -14.74
CA ALA A 21 -9.02 -22.65 -15.21
C ALA A 21 -8.01 -21.52 -15.46
N GLN A 22 -8.50 -20.29 -15.65
CA GLN A 22 -7.68 -19.09 -15.80
C GLN A 22 -7.53 -18.26 -14.51
N ALA A 23 -8.27 -18.59 -13.43
CA ALA A 23 -8.21 -17.83 -12.20
C ALA A 23 -6.85 -18.01 -11.52
N GLN A 24 -6.31 -16.91 -11.01
CA GLN A 24 -5.07 -16.91 -10.26
C GLN A 24 -5.40 -16.83 -8.76
N LEU A 25 -4.63 -17.55 -7.96
CA LEU A 25 -4.70 -17.51 -6.50
C LEU A 25 -3.27 -17.47 -5.98
N PHE A 26 -2.98 -16.57 -5.05
CA PHE A 26 -1.74 -16.54 -4.27
C PHE A 26 -2.07 -16.77 -2.81
N VAL A 27 -1.35 -17.69 -2.17
CA VAL A 27 -1.54 -18.13 -0.79
C VAL A 27 -0.19 -18.10 -0.09
N ARG A 28 -0.12 -17.53 1.12
CA ARG A 28 1.11 -17.52 1.94
C ARG A 28 0.78 -17.59 3.42
N ALA A 29 1.56 -18.37 4.17
CA ALA A 29 1.46 -18.48 5.62
C ALA A 29 0.02 -18.79 6.10
N ILE A 30 -0.61 -19.80 5.50
CA ILE A 30 -1.95 -20.23 5.91
C ILE A 30 -1.86 -21.50 6.74
N GLN A 31 -2.65 -21.55 7.81
CA GLN A 31 -2.96 -22.77 8.54
C GLN A 31 -4.40 -23.17 8.23
N THR A 32 -4.63 -24.43 7.84
CA THR A 32 -5.98 -24.98 7.71
C THR A 32 -6.22 -26.10 8.73
N GLY A 33 -7.46 -26.21 9.19
CA GLY A 33 -7.96 -27.23 10.11
C GLY A 33 -9.44 -27.51 9.85
N GLY A 34 -9.91 -28.73 10.12
CA GLY A 34 -11.29 -29.17 9.83
C GLY A 34 -11.55 -29.57 8.37
N TYR A 35 -10.90 -28.92 7.40
CA TYR A 35 -11.03 -29.21 5.96
C TYR A 35 -10.31 -30.50 5.53
N GLY A 36 -10.85 -31.18 4.51
CA GLY A 36 -10.23 -32.34 3.86
C GLY A 36 -8.95 -31.99 3.11
N VAL A 37 -8.93 -30.85 2.41
CA VAL A 37 -7.76 -30.29 1.73
C VAL A 37 -7.68 -28.77 1.96
N ALA A 38 -6.48 -28.18 1.93
CA ALA A 38 -6.32 -26.74 2.06
C ALA A 38 -6.79 -26.01 0.80
N ILE A 39 -6.36 -26.46 -0.37
CA ILE A 39 -6.64 -25.82 -1.66
C ILE A 39 -7.08 -26.88 -2.66
N SER A 40 -8.10 -26.57 -3.45
CA SER A 40 -8.51 -27.35 -4.61
C SER A 40 -8.69 -26.43 -5.81
N THR A 41 -8.02 -26.71 -6.91
CA THR A 41 -8.16 -25.95 -8.16
C THR A 41 -8.50 -26.89 -9.31
N VAL A 42 -9.33 -26.41 -10.23
CA VAL A 42 -9.48 -27.05 -11.54
C VAL A 42 -8.13 -27.07 -12.27
N GLY A 43 -7.83 -28.17 -12.97
CA GLY A 43 -6.64 -28.26 -13.79
C GLY A 43 -6.72 -27.31 -14.99
N LYS A 44 -5.56 -26.86 -15.47
CA LYS A 44 -5.51 -26.04 -16.68
C LYS A 44 -5.98 -26.86 -17.88
N ALA A 45 -6.70 -26.21 -18.80
CA ALA A 45 -7.20 -26.81 -20.05
C ALA A 45 -8.02 -28.11 -19.85
N GLY A 46 -8.78 -28.22 -18.76
CA GLY A 46 -9.62 -29.40 -18.48
C GLY A 46 -8.88 -30.59 -17.87
N GLY A 47 -7.64 -30.40 -17.42
CA GLY A 47 -6.89 -31.42 -16.67
C GLY A 47 -7.46 -31.69 -15.27
N ASP A 48 -6.91 -32.71 -14.62
CA ASP A 48 -7.32 -33.13 -13.27
C ASP A 48 -7.20 -32.00 -12.23
N ARG A 49 -8.03 -32.09 -11.19
CA ARG A 49 -7.98 -31.15 -10.07
C ARG A 49 -6.65 -31.27 -9.34
N ILE A 50 -6.02 -30.14 -9.08
CA ILE A 50 -4.83 -30.07 -8.23
C ILE A 50 -5.29 -29.80 -6.80
N THR A 51 -4.78 -30.57 -5.85
CA THR A 51 -5.09 -30.42 -4.43
C THR A 51 -3.84 -30.15 -3.61
N VAL A 52 -3.99 -29.35 -2.56
CA VAL A 52 -2.96 -29.11 -1.54
C VAL A 52 -3.48 -29.65 -0.23
N ALA A 53 -2.70 -30.51 0.42
CA ALA A 53 -3.07 -31.14 1.68
C ALA A 53 -3.45 -30.10 2.75
N SER A 54 -4.41 -30.46 3.61
CA SER A 54 -4.77 -29.64 4.77
C SER A 54 -3.58 -29.52 5.74
N GLY A 55 -3.48 -28.39 6.43
CA GLY A 55 -2.40 -28.10 7.38
C GLY A 55 -1.72 -26.78 7.07
N LYS A 56 -0.40 -26.72 7.25
CA LYS A 56 0.40 -25.51 7.00
C LYS A 56 0.75 -25.39 5.53
N VAL A 57 0.27 -24.32 4.90
CA VAL A 57 0.66 -23.90 3.54
C VAL A 57 1.61 -22.71 3.66
N GLN A 58 2.91 -22.94 3.40
CA GLN A 58 3.92 -21.88 3.50
C GLN A 58 3.74 -20.82 2.40
N GLU A 59 3.72 -21.26 1.15
CA GLU A 59 3.42 -20.44 -0.02
C GLU A 59 2.92 -21.35 -1.13
N TRP A 60 1.89 -20.91 -1.86
CA TRP A 60 1.34 -21.62 -3.01
C TRP A 60 0.67 -20.63 -3.96
N LEU A 61 0.72 -20.91 -5.26
CA LEU A 61 0.01 -20.11 -6.24
C LEU A 61 -0.51 -20.93 -7.43
N ASN A 62 -1.62 -20.47 -8.02
CA ASN A 62 -2.20 -21.05 -9.24
C ASN A 62 -1.71 -20.32 -10.50
N GLY A 63 -0.40 -20.20 -10.70
CA GLY A 63 0.17 -19.42 -11.80
C GLY A 63 1.70 -19.51 -11.90
N PRO A 64 2.29 -19.02 -13.01
CA PRO A 64 3.74 -18.90 -13.12
C PRO A 64 4.32 -17.90 -12.12
N ILE A 65 5.56 -18.16 -11.70
CA ILE A 65 6.42 -17.20 -11.02
C ILE A 65 7.36 -16.61 -12.07
N THR A 66 7.36 -15.29 -12.22
CA THR A 66 8.20 -14.58 -13.20
C THR A 66 9.37 -13.88 -12.51
N SER A 67 10.57 -14.03 -13.06
CA SER A 67 11.77 -13.27 -12.67
C SER A 67 12.65 -13.02 -13.90
N LEU A 68 13.43 -11.94 -13.89
CA LEU A 68 14.29 -11.54 -15.03
C LEU A 68 15.78 -11.87 -14.82
N GLY A 69 16.13 -12.48 -13.69
CA GLY A 69 17.45 -12.99 -13.37
C GLY A 69 17.41 -14.03 -12.26
N ASP A 70 18.56 -14.21 -11.58
CA ASP A 70 18.75 -15.11 -10.44
C ASP A 70 18.10 -14.51 -9.18
N SER A 71 16.78 -14.43 -9.19
CA SER A 71 15.98 -14.01 -8.05
C SER A 71 15.26 -15.21 -7.43
N PRO A 72 14.96 -15.16 -6.12
CA PRO A 72 14.19 -16.21 -5.46
C PRO A 72 12.86 -16.49 -6.16
N LYS A 73 12.47 -17.75 -6.24
CA LYS A 73 11.18 -18.17 -6.82
C LYS A 73 10.07 -18.21 -5.77
N ARG A 74 9.98 -17.14 -4.96
CA ARG A 74 8.99 -16.97 -3.89
C ARG A 74 8.79 -15.50 -3.58
N SER A 75 7.73 -15.15 -2.85
CA SER A 75 7.57 -13.79 -2.34
C SER A 75 8.63 -13.44 -1.29
N MET A 76 8.85 -12.14 -1.05
CA MET A 76 9.81 -11.69 -0.01
C MET A 76 9.39 -12.13 1.39
N HIS A 77 8.09 -12.22 1.62
CA HIS A 77 7.52 -12.43 2.93
C HIS A 77 7.98 -11.35 3.91
N LEU A 78 7.80 -10.08 3.56
CA LEU A 78 8.08 -9.00 4.52
C LEU A 78 7.19 -9.16 5.78
N PRO A 79 7.67 -8.74 6.96
CA PRO A 79 6.82 -8.66 8.15
C PRO A 79 5.56 -7.85 7.88
N ILE A 80 4.42 -8.34 8.35
CA ILE A 80 3.18 -7.57 8.39
C ILE A 80 3.19 -6.84 9.73
N GLU A 81 3.32 -5.51 9.69
CA GLU A 81 3.23 -4.72 10.92
C GLU A 81 1.77 -4.45 11.26
N GLU A 82 1.38 -4.87 12.46
CA GLU A 82 0.09 -4.54 13.05
C GLU A 82 0.01 -3.04 13.31
N VAL A 83 -1.18 -2.49 13.14
CA VAL A 83 -1.40 -1.07 13.43
C VAL A 83 -1.37 -0.89 14.95
N PRO A 84 -0.52 0.00 15.49
CA PRO A 84 -0.50 0.25 16.92
C PRO A 84 -1.91 0.55 17.44
N PRO A 85 -2.30 0.03 18.62
CA PRO A 85 -3.58 0.35 19.22
C PRO A 85 -3.75 1.87 19.35
N SER A 86 -4.72 2.40 18.62
CA SER A 86 -5.09 3.82 18.69
C SER A 86 -6.03 4.01 19.88
N ILE A 87 -5.67 4.88 20.82
CA ILE A 87 -6.56 5.25 21.91
C ILE A 87 -7.60 6.22 21.35
N TRP A 88 -8.86 5.79 21.30
CA TRP A 88 -9.97 6.72 21.08
C TRP A 88 -10.08 7.64 22.30
N GLN A 89 -10.17 8.95 22.07
CA GLN A 89 -10.33 9.90 23.17
C GLN A 89 -11.80 10.00 23.57
N SER A 90 -12.19 9.31 24.64
CA SER A 90 -13.58 9.30 25.12
C SER A 90 -13.97 10.53 25.93
N ASP A 91 -13.00 11.27 26.47
CA ASP A 91 -13.23 12.46 27.29
C ASP A 91 -13.35 13.71 26.40
N PRO A 92 -14.53 14.35 26.30
CA PRO A 92 -14.74 15.55 25.48
C PRO A 92 -13.83 16.71 25.87
N GLU A 93 -13.45 16.82 27.14
CA GLU A 93 -12.56 17.87 27.63
C GLU A 93 -11.14 17.74 27.08
N LYS A 94 -10.80 16.64 26.39
CA LYS A 94 -9.51 16.45 25.72
C LYS A 94 -9.55 16.70 24.23
N TRP A 95 -10.68 17.18 23.71
CA TRP A 95 -10.86 17.60 22.33
C TRP A 95 -10.77 19.13 22.20
N ALA A 96 -10.30 19.56 21.04
CA ALA A 96 -10.43 20.94 20.55
C ALA A 96 -11.03 20.92 19.15
N THR A 97 -11.81 21.94 18.82
CA THR A 97 -12.26 22.22 17.46
C THR A 97 -11.84 23.63 17.07
N PRO A 98 -11.55 23.94 15.79
CA PRO A 98 -11.24 25.31 15.37
C PRO A 98 -12.30 26.35 15.78
N GLU A 99 -13.54 25.92 15.98
CA GLU A 99 -14.69 26.71 16.40
C GLU A 99 -14.61 27.21 17.85
N ASP A 100 -13.76 26.61 18.68
CA ASP A 100 -13.52 27.07 20.06
C ASP A 100 -12.69 28.37 20.11
N PHE A 101 -12.05 28.73 18.99
CA PHE A 101 -11.07 29.81 18.91
C PHE A 101 -11.57 30.98 18.06
N GLN A 102 -11.07 32.16 18.36
CA GLN A 102 -11.36 33.39 17.62
C GLN A 102 -10.31 33.65 16.54
N GLY A 103 -10.69 34.38 15.48
CA GLY A 103 -9.80 34.77 14.40
C GLY A 103 -10.18 34.21 13.04
N ASP A 104 -9.31 34.44 12.05
CA ASP A 104 -9.48 33.84 10.73
C ASP A 104 -9.30 32.32 10.78
N GLU A 105 -9.60 31.66 9.66
CA GLU A 105 -9.60 30.19 9.61
C GLU A 105 -8.22 29.56 9.84
N GLN A 106 -7.16 30.18 9.29
CA GLN A 106 -5.78 29.75 9.51
C GLN A 106 -5.43 29.78 11.00
N THR A 107 -5.74 30.90 11.67
CA THR A 107 -5.47 31.13 13.09
C THR A 107 -6.25 30.15 13.96
N ARG A 108 -7.55 29.97 13.68
CA ARG A 108 -8.43 29.07 14.43
C ARG A 108 -7.98 27.61 14.35
N VAL A 109 -7.60 27.16 13.14
CA VAL A 109 -7.08 25.80 12.94
C VAL A 109 -5.78 25.60 13.73
N GLN A 110 -4.82 26.51 13.61
CA GLN A 110 -3.56 26.39 14.36
C GLN A 110 -3.78 26.48 15.88
N ALA A 111 -4.70 27.34 16.35
CA ALA A 111 -5.03 27.47 17.76
C ALA A 111 -5.63 26.18 18.35
N ALA A 112 -6.45 25.45 17.58
CA ALA A 112 -6.96 24.14 18.00
C ALA A 112 -5.84 23.12 18.24
N PHE A 113 -4.84 23.07 17.36
CA PHE A 113 -3.66 22.23 17.57
C PHE A 113 -2.80 22.69 18.76
N ASN A 114 -2.70 24.00 18.99
CA ASN A 114 -1.92 24.59 20.08
C ASN A 114 -2.62 24.60 21.45
N SER A 115 -3.86 24.11 21.53
CA SER A 115 -4.70 24.15 22.74
C SER A 115 -4.18 23.31 23.92
N GLY A 116 -3.17 22.46 23.69
CA GLY A 116 -2.69 21.47 24.65
C GLY A 116 -3.59 20.23 24.77
N LYS A 117 -4.70 20.18 24.02
CA LYS A 117 -5.62 19.03 23.95
C LYS A 117 -4.99 17.89 23.15
N GLN A 118 -5.45 16.66 23.44
CA GLN A 118 -4.90 15.45 22.82
C GLN A 118 -5.55 15.12 21.48
N ALA A 119 -6.77 15.61 21.26
CA ALA A 119 -7.54 15.33 20.06
C ALA A 119 -8.01 16.65 19.41
N VAL A 120 -7.98 16.70 18.07
CA VAL A 120 -8.50 17.82 17.29
C VAL A 120 -9.55 17.31 16.32
N MET A 121 -10.72 17.94 16.28
CA MET A 121 -11.81 17.60 15.35
C MET A 121 -12.15 18.78 14.46
N PHE A 122 -12.35 18.53 13.16
CA PHE A 122 -12.80 19.52 12.20
C PHE A 122 -14.31 19.34 12.00
N THR A 123 -15.11 20.28 12.48
CA THR A 123 -16.58 20.13 12.55
C THR A 123 -17.32 20.67 11.32
N LYS A 124 -16.66 21.44 10.46
CA LYS A 124 -17.25 21.99 9.23
C LYS A 124 -16.90 21.17 8.00
N PHE A 125 -17.78 21.25 6.99
CA PHE A 125 -17.53 20.63 5.69
C PHE A 125 -16.29 21.20 4.97
N GLY A 126 -15.89 22.43 5.24
CA GLY A 126 -14.75 23.02 4.54
C GLY A 126 -13.97 23.99 5.38
N TYR A 127 -12.64 23.94 5.21
CA TYR A 127 -11.67 24.83 5.82
C TYR A 127 -10.68 25.34 4.76
N SER A 128 -10.22 26.56 4.94
CA SER A 128 -9.37 27.34 4.05
C SER A 128 -8.20 27.88 4.87
N TYR A 129 -7.22 27.01 5.11
CA TYR A 129 -5.92 27.32 5.66
C TYR A 129 -4.89 26.98 4.59
N LYS A 130 -4.12 27.98 4.15
CA LYS A 130 -3.15 27.85 3.05
C LYS A 130 -1.73 27.68 3.57
N ASP A 131 -1.44 28.29 4.71
CA ASP A 131 -0.13 28.17 5.33
C ASP A 131 -0.05 26.84 6.09
N PRO A 132 1.15 26.25 6.19
CA PRO A 132 1.32 24.99 6.91
C PRO A 132 0.84 25.10 8.36
N VAL A 133 0.03 24.13 8.79
CA VAL A 133 -0.46 24.01 10.16
C VAL A 133 0.35 22.93 10.87
N SER A 134 1.02 23.31 11.96
CA SER A 134 1.84 22.39 12.76
C SER A 134 0.99 21.55 13.69
N ILE A 135 1.23 20.25 13.69
CA ILE A 135 0.67 19.26 14.63
C ILE A 135 1.71 18.98 15.72
N PRO A 136 1.52 19.46 16.96
CA PRO A 136 2.47 19.24 18.05
C PRO A 136 2.42 17.80 18.58
N ALA A 137 3.44 17.40 19.33
CA ALA A 137 3.55 16.06 19.92
C ALA A 137 2.44 15.75 20.94
N SER A 138 1.81 16.79 21.51
CA SER A 138 0.67 16.66 22.44
C SER A 138 -0.58 16.09 21.77
N VAL A 139 -0.77 16.35 20.47
CA VAL A 139 -1.92 15.86 19.70
C VAL A 139 -1.63 14.45 19.21
N VAL A 140 -2.49 13.50 19.55
CA VAL A 140 -2.38 12.07 19.18
C VAL A 140 -3.52 11.60 18.29
N LEU A 141 -4.59 12.38 18.19
CA LEU A 141 -5.75 12.09 17.37
C LEU A 141 -6.20 13.34 16.61
N VAL A 142 -6.43 13.20 15.31
CA VAL A 142 -7.03 14.24 14.46
C VAL A 142 -8.16 13.58 13.69
N ASP A 143 -9.39 14.06 13.86
CA ASP A 143 -10.50 13.68 13.00
C ASP A 143 -10.84 14.84 12.07
N LEU A 144 -10.61 14.62 10.77
CA LEU A 144 -10.87 15.61 9.74
C LEU A 144 -12.32 15.53 9.22
N MET A 145 -13.12 14.54 9.65
CA MET A 145 -14.54 14.42 9.31
C MET A 145 -14.85 14.56 7.80
N GLN A 146 -13.94 14.07 6.95
CA GLN A 146 -13.96 14.18 5.49
C GLN A 146 -14.10 15.62 4.96
N GLN A 147 -13.63 16.61 5.72
CA GLN A 147 -13.69 18.01 5.32
C GLN A 147 -12.96 18.27 3.99
N ASN A 148 -13.51 19.18 3.19
CA ASN A 148 -12.93 19.65 1.95
C ASN A 148 -12.01 20.85 2.22
N SER A 149 -10.70 20.62 2.14
CA SER A 149 -9.72 21.67 2.35
C SER A 149 -9.46 22.46 1.07
N ARG A 150 -9.35 23.78 1.20
CA ARG A 150 -8.88 24.66 0.11
C ARG A 150 -7.38 24.91 0.24
N ALA A 151 -6.59 23.87 -0.03
CA ALA A 151 -5.12 23.79 0.11
C ALA A 151 -4.62 23.48 1.54
N GLY A 152 -5.26 22.52 2.20
CA GLY A 152 -4.91 22.12 3.55
C GLY A 152 -3.52 21.47 3.61
N ASN A 153 -2.63 22.04 4.41
CA ASN A 153 -1.29 21.52 4.62
C ASN A 153 -1.05 21.31 6.12
N LEU A 154 -0.94 20.06 6.52
CA LEU A 154 -0.64 19.63 7.88
C LEU A 154 0.83 19.21 7.98
N GLU A 155 1.53 19.66 9.02
CA GLU A 155 2.93 19.33 9.24
C GLU A 155 3.16 18.71 10.62
N ILE A 156 3.78 17.53 10.64
CA ILE A 156 4.28 16.92 11.88
C ILE A 156 5.69 17.45 12.09
N THR A 157 5.83 18.46 12.95
CA THR A 157 7.08 19.20 13.19
C THR A 157 7.83 18.75 14.44
N GLU A 158 7.19 18.00 15.33
CA GLU A 158 7.76 17.52 16.58
C GLU A 158 7.86 15.99 16.62
N ALA A 159 8.98 15.49 17.14
CA ALA A 159 9.17 14.06 17.37
C ALA A 159 8.30 13.58 18.53
N SER A 160 7.80 12.34 18.46
CA SER A 160 7.02 11.74 19.55
C SER A 160 7.10 10.22 19.51
N ASP A 161 7.15 9.61 20.68
CA ASP A 161 7.01 8.16 20.88
C ASP A 161 5.54 7.72 20.82
N LYS A 162 4.59 8.65 20.96
CA LYS A 162 3.16 8.39 20.81
C LYS A 162 2.76 8.45 19.33
N PRO A 163 2.06 7.43 18.81
CA PRO A 163 1.53 7.49 17.45
C PRO A 163 0.61 8.70 17.24
N LEU A 164 0.58 9.23 16.01
CA LEU A 164 -0.46 10.15 15.55
C LEU A 164 -1.48 9.38 14.72
N VAL A 165 -2.76 9.50 15.06
CA VAL A 165 -3.86 8.92 14.29
C VAL A 165 -4.60 10.06 13.59
N ILE A 166 -4.72 9.98 12.27
CA ILE A 166 -5.50 10.88 11.44
C ILE A 166 -6.65 10.10 10.83
N LEU A 167 -7.87 10.48 11.17
CA LEU A 167 -9.10 9.87 10.69
C LEU A 167 -9.76 10.78 9.66
N HIS A 168 -10.39 10.14 8.68
CA HIS A 168 -11.29 10.78 7.74
C HIS A 168 -10.70 12.01 7.04
N PRO A 169 -9.44 11.96 6.53
CA PRO A 169 -8.95 13.07 5.73
C PRO A 169 -9.85 13.25 4.50
N GLY A 170 -10.19 14.48 4.19
CA GLY A 170 -11.01 14.80 3.02
C GLY A 170 -10.19 15.42 1.90
N ASN A 171 -10.89 15.96 0.91
CA ASN A 171 -10.27 16.37 -0.35
C ASN A 171 -9.20 17.46 -0.13
N ARG A 172 -8.09 17.35 -0.87
CA ARG A 172 -6.98 18.32 -0.93
C ARG A 172 -6.28 18.59 0.41
N VAL A 173 -6.26 17.61 1.30
CA VAL A 173 -5.39 17.63 2.47
C VAL A 173 -4.04 17.03 2.08
N THR A 174 -2.97 17.68 2.53
CA THR A 174 -1.61 17.17 2.43
C THR A 174 -0.99 17.06 3.81
N LEU A 175 -0.21 16.00 4.02
CA LEU A 175 0.52 15.74 5.26
C LEU A 175 2.02 15.69 4.98
N ASN A 176 2.78 16.56 5.63
CA ASN A 176 4.24 16.54 5.59
C ASN A 176 4.78 16.06 6.94
N ILE A 177 5.49 14.93 6.91
CA ILE A 177 6.09 14.31 8.09
C ILE A 177 7.54 14.80 8.20
N ARG A 178 7.77 15.85 9.00
CA ARG A 178 9.08 16.51 9.15
C ARG A 178 9.87 16.05 10.37
N ALA A 179 9.21 15.41 11.34
CA ALA A 179 9.84 14.85 12.52
C ALA A 179 9.48 13.36 12.70
N PRO A 180 10.37 12.55 13.31
CA PRO A 180 10.14 11.12 13.49
C PRO A 180 9.01 10.86 14.48
N ARG A 181 7.97 10.17 13.99
CA ARG A 181 6.79 9.76 14.75
C ARG A 181 6.07 8.65 13.99
N THR A 182 5.48 7.68 14.68
CA THR A 182 4.59 6.72 14.00
C THR A 182 3.31 7.43 13.58
N VAL A 183 2.96 7.35 12.29
CA VAL A 183 1.78 8.02 11.72
C VAL A 183 0.80 6.97 11.20
N ILE A 184 -0.47 7.11 11.54
CA ILE A 184 -1.55 6.22 11.11
C ILE A 184 -2.63 7.08 10.46
N VAL A 185 -2.93 6.83 9.19
CA VAL A 185 -3.98 7.54 8.44
C VAL A 185 -5.05 6.55 8.01
N ARG A 186 -6.33 6.89 8.25
CA ARG A 186 -7.47 6.01 7.95
C ARG A 186 -8.59 6.69 7.18
N TYR A 187 -9.09 5.99 6.15
CA TYR A 187 -10.39 6.18 5.48
C TYR A 187 -10.64 7.58 4.90
N GLY A 188 -10.10 7.86 3.71
CA GLY A 188 -10.37 9.14 3.07
C GLY A 188 -9.44 9.46 1.90
N ASP A 189 -9.19 10.74 1.71
CA ASP A 189 -8.34 11.31 0.66
C ASP A 189 -7.19 12.08 1.32
N LEU A 190 -5.93 11.70 1.04
CA LEU A 190 -4.78 12.37 1.63
C LEU A 190 -3.52 12.20 0.79
N GLY A 191 -2.91 13.32 0.40
CA GLY A 191 -1.52 13.31 -0.06
C GLY A 191 -0.52 13.31 1.10
N TRP A 192 0.56 12.53 1.04
CA TRP A 192 1.58 12.55 2.10
C TRP A 192 3.01 12.64 1.57
N SER A 193 3.92 13.17 2.38
CA SER A 193 5.35 13.14 2.13
C SER A 193 6.12 12.95 3.43
N VAL A 194 7.16 12.12 3.40
CA VAL A 194 8.11 11.99 4.50
C VAL A 194 9.33 12.84 4.18
N ILE A 195 9.47 13.95 4.90
CA ILE A 195 10.52 14.93 4.70
C ILE A 195 11.70 14.66 5.64
N THR A 196 11.42 14.11 6.82
CA THR A 196 12.48 13.72 7.75
C THR A 196 13.36 12.61 7.17
N GLU A 197 14.65 12.66 7.48
CA GLU A 197 15.61 11.58 7.18
C GLU A 197 15.74 10.58 8.36
N LYS A 198 15.01 10.83 9.45
CA LYS A 198 15.02 9.99 10.65
C LYS A 198 14.09 8.77 10.49
N PRO A 199 14.39 7.65 11.16
CA PRO A 199 13.53 6.46 11.13
C PRO A 199 12.07 6.79 11.44
N THR A 200 11.17 6.41 10.54
CA THR A 200 9.74 6.74 10.63
C THR A 200 8.89 5.59 10.07
N THR A 201 7.83 5.22 10.79
CA THR A 201 6.84 4.25 10.33
C THR A 201 5.53 4.95 9.99
N VAL A 202 4.95 4.64 8.83
CA VAL A 202 3.69 5.20 8.34
C VAL A 202 2.73 4.06 8.00
N HIS A 203 1.51 4.12 8.55
CA HIS A 203 0.40 3.23 8.20
C HIS A 203 -0.64 3.99 7.40
N ILE A 204 -0.94 3.51 6.19
CA ILE A 204 -1.93 4.12 5.28
C ILE A 204 -3.06 3.10 5.05
N LEU A 205 -4.27 3.40 5.50
CA LEU A 205 -5.37 2.43 5.56
C LEU A 205 -6.62 2.98 4.85
N GLY A 206 -6.93 2.47 3.67
CA GLY A 206 -8.12 2.87 2.92
C GLY A 206 -8.08 4.32 2.44
N ILE A 207 -6.95 4.73 1.85
CA ILE A 207 -6.75 6.11 1.37
C ILE A 207 -6.74 6.16 -0.16
N THR A 208 -7.47 7.11 -0.73
CA THR A 208 -7.54 7.41 -2.16
C THR A 208 -6.82 8.71 -2.50
N ASN A 209 -6.60 8.97 -3.79
CA ASN A 209 -6.02 10.24 -4.29
C ASN A 209 -4.75 10.67 -3.54
N THR A 210 -3.91 9.69 -3.26
CA THR A 210 -2.69 9.85 -2.45
C THR A 210 -1.65 10.81 -3.06
N GLY A 211 -1.87 11.24 -4.31
CA GLY A 211 -1.09 12.24 -5.01
C GLY A 211 0.28 11.72 -5.41
N PRO A 212 0.93 12.29 -6.44
CA PRO A 212 2.34 12.04 -6.65
C PRO A 212 3.14 12.81 -5.63
N LYS A 213 3.89 12.09 -4.80
CA LYS A 213 4.80 12.72 -3.86
C LYS A 213 6.15 12.01 -3.94
N PRO A 214 7.20 12.65 -4.48
CA PRO A 214 8.49 12.00 -4.73
C PRO A 214 9.13 11.40 -3.47
N ARG A 215 8.70 11.86 -2.28
CA ARG A 215 9.17 11.37 -0.99
C ARG A 215 8.11 10.58 -0.22
N ALA A 216 7.35 9.72 -0.91
CA ALA A 216 6.37 8.85 -0.26
C ALA A 216 7.02 7.78 0.64
N CYS A 217 8.15 7.21 0.22
CA CYS A 217 8.92 6.22 0.99
C CYS A 217 10.44 6.38 0.74
N PRO A 218 11.08 7.42 1.32
CA PRO A 218 12.52 7.65 1.25
C PRO A 218 13.32 6.71 2.18
N PRO A 219 14.67 6.80 2.23
CA PRO A 219 15.47 5.98 3.14
C PRO A 219 15.03 6.12 4.61
N ASN A 220 15.25 5.07 5.40
CA ASN A 220 14.85 4.98 6.82
C ASN A 220 13.33 5.00 7.08
N VAL A 221 12.49 5.02 6.03
CA VAL A 221 11.03 5.00 6.18
C VAL A 221 10.48 3.62 5.91
N LYS A 222 9.56 3.18 6.77
CA LYS A 222 8.73 1.99 6.57
C LYS A 222 7.28 2.43 6.34
N VAL A 223 6.69 1.99 5.23
CA VAL A 223 5.28 2.25 4.91
C VAL A 223 4.52 0.92 4.87
N TYR A 224 3.46 0.82 5.67
CA TYR A 224 2.52 -0.30 5.65
C TYR A 224 1.17 0.19 5.15
N ALA A 225 0.84 -0.20 3.93
CA ALA A 225 -0.32 0.28 3.22
C ALA A 225 -1.36 -0.83 3.02
N ARG A 226 -2.64 -0.52 3.22
CA ARG A 226 -3.77 -1.43 2.99
C ARG A 226 -4.86 -0.68 2.22
N SER A 227 -5.29 -1.22 1.09
CA SER A 227 -6.32 -0.63 0.23
C SER A 227 -6.01 0.83 -0.16
N ILE A 228 -4.88 1.05 -0.84
CA ILE A 228 -4.47 2.38 -1.29
C ILE A 228 -4.87 2.64 -2.75
N ASN A 229 -5.17 3.89 -3.06
CA ASN A 229 -5.50 4.31 -4.41
C ASN A 229 -4.75 5.60 -4.81
N ASN A 230 -4.26 5.63 -6.04
CA ASN A 230 -3.78 6.85 -6.66
C ASN A 230 -4.16 6.88 -8.15
N GLU A 231 -4.40 8.06 -8.70
CA GLU A 231 -4.83 8.22 -10.09
C GLU A 231 -3.92 9.18 -10.86
N ASN A 232 -2.66 9.27 -10.44
CA ASN A 232 -1.72 10.19 -11.03
C ASN A 232 -1.26 9.74 -12.42
N LYS A 233 -1.28 10.67 -13.39
CA LYS A 233 -1.04 10.38 -14.81
C LYS A 233 0.34 10.85 -15.32
N GLY A 234 1.08 11.62 -14.52
CA GLY A 234 2.36 12.23 -14.92
C GLY A 234 3.59 11.55 -14.31
N GLU A 235 3.54 11.33 -13.01
CA GLU A 235 4.63 10.79 -12.17
C GLU A 235 4.24 9.44 -11.58
N PRO A 236 5.21 8.62 -11.12
CA PRO A 236 4.91 7.36 -10.45
C PRO A 236 3.86 7.53 -9.35
N ASN A 237 2.88 6.63 -9.32
CA ASN A 237 1.80 6.66 -8.33
C ASN A 237 2.34 6.41 -6.91
N PHE A 238 3.27 5.48 -6.77
CA PHE A 238 3.94 5.19 -5.50
C PHE A 238 5.46 5.06 -5.70
N PRO A 239 6.23 6.13 -5.47
CA PRO A 239 7.69 6.06 -5.47
C PRO A 239 8.22 5.46 -4.17
N VAL A 240 9.14 4.51 -4.28
CA VAL A 240 9.88 3.90 -3.18
C VAL A 240 11.37 4.07 -3.46
N ALA A 241 12.04 4.98 -2.74
CA ALA A 241 13.44 5.33 -2.98
C ALA A 241 14.24 5.03 -1.71
N GLY A 242 14.89 3.87 -1.65
CA GLY A 242 15.68 3.41 -0.49
C GLY A 242 14.89 3.04 0.77
N GLY A 243 13.60 3.34 0.85
CA GLY A 243 12.71 2.93 1.94
C GLY A 243 12.16 1.50 1.78
N MET A 244 11.28 1.11 2.71
CA MET A 244 10.54 -0.15 2.65
C MET A 244 9.03 0.12 2.58
N MET A 245 8.36 -0.43 1.56
CA MET A 245 6.91 -0.36 1.44
C MET A 245 6.31 -1.77 1.36
N TRP A 246 5.33 -2.04 2.22
CA TRP A 246 4.50 -3.24 2.18
C TRP A 246 3.06 -2.84 1.87
N VAL A 247 2.43 -3.51 0.90
CA VAL A 247 1.11 -3.15 0.39
C VAL A 247 0.20 -4.36 0.32
N LEU A 248 -1.00 -4.26 0.91
CA LEU A 248 -2.10 -5.21 0.75
C LEU A 248 -3.26 -4.53 0.03
N GLY A 249 -3.41 -4.82 -1.26
CA GLY A 249 -4.42 -4.19 -2.09
C GLY A 249 -4.05 -2.76 -2.49
N PHE A 250 -4.00 -2.53 -3.79
CA PHE A 250 -3.89 -1.20 -4.37
C PHE A 250 -4.81 -1.04 -5.58
N LYS A 251 -5.13 0.20 -5.93
CA LYS A 251 -5.69 0.60 -7.22
C LYS A 251 -4.86 1.74 -7.78
N THR A 252 -4.35 1.62 -9.00
CA THR A 252 -3.81 2.78 -9.72
C THR A 252 -4.51 3.04 -11.03
N GLU A 253 -4.41 4.26 -11.54
CA GLU A 253 -4.87 4.64 -12.87
C GLU A 253 -3.87 5.55 -13.58
N GLY A 254 -3.97 5.60 -14.89
CA GLY A 254 -3.16 6.46 -15.73
C GLY A 254 -2.03 5.70 -16.40
N SER A 255 -1.13 6.44 -17.03
CA SER A 255 -0.04 5.90 -17.83
C SER A 255 1.32 5.92 -17.13
N ALA A 256 1.40 6.49 -15.93
CA ALA A 256 2.59 6.41 -15.09
C ALA A 256 2.76 5.01 -14.48
N GLU A 257 3.92 4.79 -13.87
CA GLU A 257 4.23 3.61 -13.08
C GLU A 257 3.25 3.50 -11.91
N ALA A 258 2.75 2.29 -11.63
CA ALA A 258 1.99 2.07 -10.40
C ALA A 258 2.93 2.15 -9.19
N PHE A 259 4.06 1.46 -9.29
CA PHE A 259 5.15 1.53 -8.34
C PHE A 259 6.47 1.75 -9.07
N ALA A 260 7.28 2.68 -8.56
CA ALA A 260 8.64 2.89 -9.04
C ALA A 260 9.61 2.75 -7.87
N VAL A 261 10.40 1.68 -7.90
CA VAL A 261 11.31 1.30 -6.81
C VAL A 261 12.73 1.57 -7.27
N ARG A 262 13.43 2.43 -6.53
CA ARG A 262 14.77 2.94 -6.83
C ARG A 262 15.65 2.94 -5.59
N ASP A 263 16.94 3.18 -5.81
CA ASP A 263 17.94 3.44 -4.76
C ASP A 263 18.01 2.32 -3.70
N GLY A 264 17.88 1.06 -4.13
CA GLY A 264 17.88 -0.10 -3.23
C GLY A 264 16.60 -0.28 -2.42
N GLY A 265 15.52 0.43 -2.77
CA GLY A 265 14.23 0.34 -2.12
C GLY A 265 13.67 -1.09 -2.08
N VAL A 266 12.80 -1.35 -1.11
CA VAL A 266 12.19 -2.67 -0.88
C VAL A 266 10.68 -2.54 -0.97
N LEU A 267 10.06 -3.28 -1.90
CA LEU A 267 8.62 -3.29 -2.11
C LEU A 267 8.05 -4.71 -2.12
N GLU A 268 7.06 -4.96 -1.28
CA GLU A 268 6.18 -6.12 -1.40
C GLU A 268 4.73 -5.67 -1.62
N VAL A 269 4.11 -6.14 -2.70
CA VAL A 269 2.70 -5.90 -3.02
C VAL A 269 1.94 -7.21 -3.09
N LEU A 270 0.89 -7.32 -2.30
CA LEU A 270 0.04 -8.50 -2.16
C LEU A 270 -1.36 -8.17 -2.67
N GLY A 271 -1.52 -8.22 -3.98
CA GLY A 271 -2.79 -8.00 -4.65
C GLY A 271 -3.12 -6.53 -4.91
N GLY A 272 -4.08 -6.33 -5.80
CA GLY A 272 -4.45 -5.02 -6.33
C GLY A 272 -4.38 -5.00 -7.85
N TYR A 273 -4.70 -3.86 -8.44
CA TYR A 273 -4.76 -3.73 -9.88
C TYR A 273 -4.43 -2.34 -10.40
N ARG A 274 -3.92 -2.32 -11.63
CA ARG A 274 -3.78 -1.10 -12.44
C ARG A 274 -4.96 -1.03 -13.41
N ASN A 275 -5.75 0.03 -13.33
CA ASN A 275 -6.71 0.40 -14.36
C ASN A 275 -6.00 1.16 -15.48
N GLN A 276 -6.04 0.61 -16.70
CA GLN A 276 -5.59 1.34 -17.87
C GLN A 276 -6.75 2.13 -18.48
N CYS A 277 -6.77 3.43 -18.18
CA CYS A 277 -7.71 4.39 -18.77
C CYS A 277 -7.01 5.44 -19.66
N GLY A 278 -5.67 5.52 -19.61
CA GLY A 278 -4.87 6.42 -20.42
C GLY A 278 -4.26 5.73 -21.64
N ASP A 279 -3.70 6.54 -22.54
CA ASP A 279 -2.88 6.02 -23.64
C ASP A 279 -1.56 5.46 -23.11
N ASP A 280 -1.00 4.51 -23.84
CA ASP A 280 0.32 3.95 -23.53
C ASP A 280 1.40 5.03 -23.65
N LYS A 281 2.25 5.13 -22.63
CA LYS A 281 3.38 6.07 -22.58
C LYS A 281 4.73 5.34 -22.53
N ASP A 282 4.75 4.06 -22.88
CA ASP A 282 5.92 3.18 -22.77
C ASP A 282 6.54 3.26 -21.37
N LYS A 283 5.70 3.04 -20.36
CA LYS A 283 6.11 2.95 -18.94
C LYS A 283 5.60 1.63 -18.39
N PRO A 284 6.31 0.97 -17.46
CA PRO A 284 5.85 -0.28 -16.88
C PRO A 284 4.78 -0.05 -15.81
N MET A 285 4.04 -1.10 -15.43
CA MET A 285 3.27 -1.09 -14.18
C MET A 285 4.22 -1.01 -12.98
N ILE A 286 5.29 -1.80 -13.02
CA ILE A 286 6.28 -1.89 -11.96
C ILE A 286 7.66 -1.57 -12.55
N LEU A 287 8.30 -0.55 -12.02
CA LEU A 287 9.71 -0.29 -12.26
C LEU A 287 10.53 -0.77 -11.06
N ASN A 288 11.50 -1.64 -11.31
CA ASN A 288 12.46 -2.15 -10.34
C ASN A 288 13.87 -1.78 -10.79
N ASP A 289 14.37 -0.65 -10.32
CA ASP A 289 15.64 -0.06 -10.75
C ASP A 289 16.68 -0.19 -9.64
N ASP A 290 17.64 -1.11 -9.82
CA ASP A 290 18.66 -1.45 -8.82
C ASP A 290 18.09 -1.60 -7.37
N SER A 291 16.95 -2.30 -7.29
CA SER A 291 16.08 -2.38 -6.10
C SER A 291 15.50 -3.78 -5.87
N ASN A 292 14.57 -3.91 -4.91
CA ASN A 292 14.04 -5.19 -4.46
C ASN A 292 12.51 -5.19 -4.55
N VAL A 293 11.93 -6.05 -5.39
CA VAL A 293 10.47 -6.11 -5.60
C VAL A 293 9.92 -7.53 -5.58
N SER A 294 8.80 -7.72 -4.86
CA SER A 294 7.91 -8.88 -4.96
C SER A 294 6.49 -8.36 -5.19
N PHE A 295 5.84 -8.80 -6.27
CA PHE A 295 4.56 -8.23 -6.69
C PHE A 295 3.55 -9.30 -7.11
N VAL A 296 2.34 -9.18 -6.59
CA VAL A 296 1.15 -9.93 -7.01
C VAL A 296 0.07 -8.93 -7.39
N GLY A 297 -0.51 -9.05 -8.57
CA GLY A 297 -1.54 -8.12 -9.04
C GLY A 297 -2.00 -8.40 -10.47
N PHE A 298 -2.71 -7.46 -11.09
CA PHE A 298 -3.18 -7.60 -12.47
C PHE A 298 -3.43 -6.24 -13.15
N SER A 299 -3.49 -6.25 -14.47
CA SER A 299 -3.99 -5.11 -15.26
C SER A 299 -5.50 -5.25 -15.50
N ASN A 300 -6.18 -4.11 -15.62
CA ASN A 300 -7.62 -4.03 -15.78
C ASN A 300 -8.02 -2.87 -16.71
N MET A 301 -9.28 -2.86 -17.16
CA MET A 301 -9.89 -1.88 -18.08
C MET A 301 -9.46 -2.06 -19.55
N ALA A 302 -10.13 -1.31 -20.44
CA ALA A 302 -10.21 -1.60 -21.87
C ALA A 302 -9.02 -1.12 -22.73
N LYS A 303 -8.19 -0.20 -22.23
CA LYS A 303 -7.00 0.23 -22.97
C LYS A 303 -5.88 -0.79 -22.76
N ILE A 304 -5.14 -1.09 -23.83
CA ILE A 304 -4.04 -2.05 -23.77
C ILE A 304 -2.86 -1.40 -23.07
N PHE A 305 -2.30 -2.11 -22.09
CA PHE A 305 -1.13 -1.68 -21.35
C PHE A 305 0.00 -2.71 -21.49
N PRO A 306 0.86 -2.60 -22.51
CA PRO A 306 1.74 -3.70 -22.91
C PRO A 306 2.89 -3.93 -21.95
N GLN A 307 3.39 -2.89 -21.28
CA GLN A 307 4.58 -2.95 -20.43
C GLN A 307 4.22 -3.38 -19.00
N ALA A 308 4.51 -4.61 -18.59
CA ALA A 308 4.17 -5.07 -17.24
C ALA A 308 5.22 -4.64 -16.22
N ILE A 309 6.45 -5.15 -16.35
CA ILE A 309 7.51 -4.96 -15.36
C ILE A 309 8.81 -4.68 -16.09
N TRP A 310 9.53 -3.65 -15.67
CA TRP A 310 10.90 -3.41 -16.09
C TRP A 310 11.83 -3.58 -14.89
N GLU A 311 12.90 -4.33 -15.09
CA GLU A 311 13.94 -4.54 -14.09
C GLU A 311 15.27 -4.06 -14.65
N THR A 312 15.86 -3.04 -14.02
CA THR A 312 17.21 -2.58 -14.30
C THR A 312 18.15 -3.11 -13.23
N ARG A 313 19.26 -3.71 -13.65
CA ARG A 313 20.35 -4.16 -12.79
C ARG A 313 21.67 -3.66 -13.35
N LYS A 314 22.41 -2.87 -12.58
CA LYS A 314 23.73 -2.33 -12.96
C LYS A 314 23.71 -1.68 -14.36
N GLY A 315 22.65 -0.94 -14.65
CA GLY A 315 22.46 -0.25 -15.95
C GLY A 315 21.88 -1.10 -17.09
N GLU A 316 21.66 -2.41 -16.89
CA GLU A 316 21.00 -3.27 -17.90
C GLU A 316 19.51 -3.44 -17.59
N THR A 317 18.63 -3.08 -18.52
CA THR A 317 17.18 -3.23 -18.38
C THR A 317 16.66 -4.47 -19.09
N LYS A 318 15.91 -5.30 -18.37
CA LYS A 318 15.09 -6.39 -18.92
C LYS A 318 13.61 -6.08 -18.71
N LYS A 319 12.75 -6.59 -19.60
CA LYS A 319 11.32 -6.26 -19.64
C LYS A 319 10.47 -7.53 -19.62
N ILE A 320 9.36 -7.49 -18.89
CA ILE A 320 8.22 -8.40 -18.98
C ILE A 320 7.08 -7.59 -19.58
N THR A 321 6.47 -8.14 -20.63
CA THR A 321 5.32 -7.57 -21.31
C THR A 321 4.06 -8.36 -21.00
N LYS A 322 2.90 -7.85 -21.46
CA LYS A 322 1.63 -8.58 -21.38
C LYS A 322 1.67 -9.98 -22.00
N ASP A 323 2.54 -10.22 -22.99
CA ASP A 323 2.59 -11.46 -23.74
C ASP A 323 3.37 -12.57 -22.99
N ASP A 324 4.15 -12.17 -22.00
CA ASP A 324 4.90 -13.07 -21.10
C ASP A 324 4.04 -13.54 -19.90
N LEU A 325 2.80 -13.08 -19.80
CA LEU A 325 1.96 -13.21 -18.61
C LEU A 325 0.62 -13.90 -18.90
N PRO A 326 0.01 -14.59 -17.90
CA PRO A 326 -1.30 -15.19 -18.09
C PRO A 326 -2.36 -14.15 -18.46
N LYS A 327 -3.08 -14.43 -19.55
CA LYS A 327 -4.18 -13.58 -20.02
C LYS A 327 -5.28 -13.50 -18.97
N ARG A 328 -5.86 -12.32 -18.83
CA ARG A 328 -7.06 -12.09 -18.04
C ARG A 328 -8.26 -11.90 -18.99
N PRO A 329 -9.30 -12.73 -18.91
CA PRO A 329 -10.36 -12.76 -19.93
C PRO A 329 -11.36 -11.59 -19.86
N ALA A 330 -11.36 -10.81 -18.77
CA ALA A 330 -12.37 -9.77 -18.56
C ALA A 330 -12.27 -8.59 -19.56
N TYR A 331 -11.05 -8.24 -20.00
CA TYR A 331 -10.81 -7.17 -20.98
C TYR A 331 -9.68 -7.55 -21.93
N ALA A 332 -9.80 -7.14 -23.19
CA ALA A 332 -8.79 -7.40 -24.21
C ALA A 332 -7.41 -6.85 -23.80
N GLY A 333 -6.37 -7.68 -23.92
CA GLY A 333 -5.00 -7.27 -23.62
C GLY A 333 -4.67 -7.14 -22.12
N THR A 334 -5.59 -7.51 -21.22
CA THR A 334 -5.29 -7.56 -19.77
C THR A 334 -4.65 -8.88 -19.37
N TYR A 335 -3.90 -8.86 -18.26
CA TYR A 335 -3.09 -9.97 -17.79
C TYR A 335 -3.01 -9.99 -16.26
N PHE A 336 -2.70 -11.17 -15.74
CA PHE A 336 -2.34 -11.36 -14.34
C PHE A 336 -0.82 -11.32 -14.16
N VAL A 337 -0.37 -10.88 -13.00
CA VAL A 337 0.98 -11.12 -12.48
C VAL A 337 0.82 -12.00 -11.24
N PRO A 338 0.87 -13.35 -11.38
CA PRO A 338 0.60 -14.25 -10.27
C PRO A 338 1.65 -14.13 -9.17
N LEU A 339 2.92 -14.02 -9.57
CA LEU A 339 4.02 -13.54 -8.75
C LEU A 339 5.15 -13.05 -9.66
N TYR A 340 5.56 -11.80 -9.47
CA TYR A 340 6.87 -11.33 -9.90
C TYR A 340 7.82 -11.28 -8.72
N SER A 341 9.04 -11.77 -8.91
CA SER A 341 10.10 -11.74 -7.91
C SER A 341 11.40 -11.24 -8.55
N GLY A 342 11.88 -10.10 -8.08
CA GLY A 342 13.12 -9.46 -8.50
C GLY A 342 13.80 -8.80 -7.31
N TYR A 343 14.43 -9.60 -6.44
CA TYR A 343 15.04 -9.10 -5.20
C TYR A 343 16.26 -9.92 -4.79
N ASP A 344 17.13 -9.28 -4.00
CA ASP A 344 18.26 -9.91 -3.32
C ASP A 344 17.86 -10.27 -1.87
N PRO A 345 17.81 -11.56 -1.50
CA PRO A 345 17.51 -11.99 -0.14
C PRO A 345 18.35 -11.30 0.94
N ALA A 346 19.65 -11.10 0.69
CA ALA A 346 20.56 -10.52 1.68
C ALA A 346 20.20 -9.05 1.96
N LYS A 347 19.76 -8.30 0.94
CA LYS A 347 19.32 -6.91 1.09
C LYS A 347 18.00 -6.83 1.83
N VAL A 348 17.05 -7.71 1.52
CA VAL A 348 15.72 -7.73 2.15
C VAL A 348 15.80 -8.10 3.63
N THR A 349 16.62 -9.08 4.01
CA THR A 349 16.81 -9.48 5.42
C THR A 349 17.30 -8.30 6.27
N LYS A 350 18.26 -7.51 5.76
CA LYS A 350 18.81 -6.34 6.46
C LYS A 350 17.77 -5.26 6.73
N VAL A 351 16.87 -4.99 5.78
CA VAL A 351 15.86 -3.91 5.89
C VAL A 351 14.64 -4.34 6.71
N SER A 352 14.21 -5.60 6.55
CA SER A 352 13.04 -6.14 7.26
C SER A 352 13.29 -6.40 8.75
N GLY A 353 14.55 -6.49 9.18
CA GLY A 353 14.91 -6.78 10.57
C GLY A 353 14.65 -8.24 10.98
N ARG A 354 14.36 -9.13 10.02
CA ARG A 354 14.31 -10.58 10.25
C ARG A 354 15.75 -11.09 10.42
N ARG A 355 16.03 -11.83 11.49
CA ARG A 355 17.25 -12.65 11.62
C ARG A 355 16.99 -14.03 11.05
#